data_AF-A0A6B2ZFN5-F1
#
_entry.id   AF-A0A6B2ZFN5-F1
#
_cell.length_a   1.000
_cell.length_b   1.000
_cell.length_c   1.000
_cell.angle_alpha   90.00
_cell.angle_beta   90.00
_cell.angle_gamma   90.00
#
_symmetry.space_group_name_H-M   'P 1'
#
loop_
_entity.id
_entity.type
_entity.pdbx_description
1 polymer ?
#
loop_
_entity_poly.entity_id
_entity_poly.type
_entity_poly.pdbx_seq_one_letter_code
_entity_poly.pdbx_strand_id
1 'polypeptide(L)'
;MAEISYPFNADNATTGATKAVSEVQWQNMAHLWGGDRIDRSLSGQASAAALPFSGKVVNVSTVQIGPGKAWVGGFYYELTSALNLTVAANTANTPRKDLVVIRADMSKPSVNLAVRKGTNAATPLEPAPVRQAGGVWEMPLYEISLPANGGLPVLASRGPYNIPDPVAFPWNTAPSAALMPKNTFAYDMDSNGPEEIAEYFNYSDKPRITRQLGPTRKYTPNLVNATALQQGLAVREGRYRWIGPSTVWFSMRIFARTIDIKHSEASWYLGVSLPVAASAAVGQTFHGIVQNTGPRGPASGMPNYFQLTGWTPLGKATTTLILLYPNHKNLAAGLDGLPMLPGGSSLVISGVYEAADFPQ
;
A
#
# COMPACT_ATOMS: atom_id res chain seq x y z
N MET A 1 -25.11 39.02 10.66
CA MET A 1 -25.06 38.15 11.86
C MET A 1 -23.76 37.38 11.84
N ALA A 2 -23.07 37.26 12.98
CA ALA A 2 -21.77 36.58 13.07
C ALA A 2 -21.92 35.04 13.07
N GLU A 3 -23.09 34.56 13.47
CA GLU A 3 -23.41 33.14 13.61
C GLU A 3 -24.48 32.73 12.60
N ILE A 4 -24.38 31.50 12.11
CA ILE A 4 -25.34 30.90 11.20
C ILE A 4 -25.57 29.44 11.58
N SER A 5 -26.83 29.00 11.58
CA SER A 5 -27.19 27.64 11.95
C SER A 5 -28.43 27.15 11.18
N TYR A 6 -28.44 25.90 10.75
CA TYR A 6 -29.49 25.30 9.91
C TYR A 6 -29.43 23.76 9.95
N PRO A 7 -30.52 23.04 9.63
CA PRO A 7 -31.86 23.55 9.34
C PRO A 7 -32.71 23.76 10.62
N PHE A 8 -33.57 24.78 10.62
CA PHE A 8 -34.58 25.00 11.67
C PHE A 8 -35.99 25.12 11.09
N ASN A 9 -37.03 25.06 11.94
CA ASN A 9 -38.42 25.19 11.48
C ASN A 9 -38.81 26.63 11.09
N ALA A 10 -38.06 27.63 11.54
CA ALA A 10 -38.31 29.05 11.26
C ALA A 10 -37.01 29.86 11.29
N ASP A 11 -37.03 31.01 10.62
CA ASP A 11 -35.92 31.96 10.63
C ASP A 11 -35.90 32.73 11.97
N ASN A 12 -34.71 32.92 12.56
CA ASN A 12 -34.53 33.76 13.74
C ASN A 12 -33.31 34.68 13.56
N ALA A 13 -33.58 35.96 13.28
CA ALA A 13 -32.55 36.95 13.04
C ALA A 13 -31.69 37.30 14.28
N THR A 14 -32.14 36.94 15.49
CA THR A 14 -31.40 37.18 16.74
C THR A 14 -30.36 36.09 17.00
N THR A 15 -30.64 34.84 16.58
CA THR A 15 -29.74 33.68 16.80
C THR A 15 -29.03 33.21 15.52
N GLY A 16 -29.45 33.71 14.34
CA GLY A 16 -28.86 33.33 13.05
C GLY A 16 -29.38 31.99 12.53
N ALA A 17 -30.43 31.45 13.14
CA ALA A 17 -31.10 30.25 12.67
C ALA A 17 -31.85 30.54 11.36
N THR A 18 -31.68 29.68 10.35
CA THR A 18 -32.39 29.77 9.09
C THR A 18 -33.17 28.50 8.79
N LYS A 19 -34.37 28.67 8.21
CA LYS A 19 -35.21 27.54 7.77
C LYS A 19 -34.73 26.89 6.48
N ALA A 20 -34.14 27.69 5.61
CA ALA A 20 -33.66 27.29 4.30
C ALA A 20 -32.14 27.35 4.26
N VAL A 21 -31.57 26.53 3.37
CA VAL A 21 -30.14 26.44 3.10
C VAL A 21 -29.92 26.88 1.65
N SER A 22 -29.10 27.90 1.42
CA SER A 22 -28.71 28.31 0.07
C SER A 22 -27.75 27.31 -0.57
N GLU A 23 -27.58 27.37 -1.90
CA GLU A 23 -26.65 26.50 -2.63
C GLU A 23 -25.22 26.55 -2.06
N VAL A 24 -24.72 27.75 -1.73
CA VAL A 24 -23.39 27.95 -1.14
C VAL A 24 -23.31 27.36 0.27
N GLN A 25 -24.35 27.56 1.09
CA GLN A 25 -24.42 27.00 2.44
C GLN A 25 -24.49 25.47 2.39
N TRP A 26 -25.25 24.92 1.44
CA TRP A 26 -25.35 23.49 1.22
C TRP A 26 -24.00 22.90 0.81
N GLN A 27 -23.31 23.50 -0.15
CA GLN A 27 -21.96 23.09 -0.54
C GLN A 27 -20.98 23.15 0.65
N ASN A 28 -21.07 24.19 1.47
CA ASN A 28 -20.27 24.33 2.69
C ASN A 28 -20.62 23.30 3.77
N MET A 29 -21.80 22.68 3.77
CA MET A 29 -22.05 21.52 4.65
C MET A 29 -21.63 20.21 4.01
N ALA A 30 -21.98 20.02 2.74
CA ALA A 30 -21.88 18.74 2.07
C ALA A 30 -20.44 18.21 2.03
N HIS A 31 -19.43 19.08 1.98
CA HIS A 31 -18.02 18.68 2.04
C HIS A 31 -17.65 17.90 3.32
N LEU A 32 -18.41 18.04 4.41
CA LEU A 32 -18.21 17.31 5.67
C LEU A 32 -18.74 15.87 5.60
N TRP A 33 -19.75 15.61 4.77
CA TRP A 33 -20.39 14.29 4.63
C TRP A 33 -19.90 13.52 3.39
N GLY A 34 -19.24 14.20 2.46
CA GLY A 34 -18.61 13.59 1.31
C GLY A 34 -17.86 14.56 0.40
N GLY A 35 -16.78 14.06 -0.20
CA GLY A 35 -16.07 14.76 -1.27
C GLY A 35 -16.61 14.42 -2.66
N ASP A 36 -16.00 15.02 -3.68
CA ASP A 36 -16.26 14.71 -5.09
C ASP A 36 -16.02 13.22 -5.37
N ARG A 37 -17.06 12.51 -5.79
CA ARG A 37 -16.98 11.07 -6.05
C ARG A 37 -18.09 10.57 -6.96
N ILE A 38 -17.79 9.54 -7.71
CA ILE A 38 -18.78 8.69 -8.37
C ILE A 38 -19.45 7.84 -7.29
N ASP A 39 -20.77 7.70 -7.37
CA ASP A 39 -21.60 6.91 -6.45
C ASP A 39 -21.46 5.41 -6.74
N ARG A 40 -20.25 4.90 -6.49
CA ARG A 40 -19.86 3.50 -6.57
C ARG A 40 -18.60 3.30 -5.73
N SER A 41 -18.66 2.39 -4.78
CA SER A 41 -17.46 1.92 -4.09
C SER A 41 -16.67 0.96 -5.00
N LEU A 42 -15.35 1.11 -5.13
CA LEU A 42 -14.49 0.21 -5.89
C LEU A 42 -14.06 -0.98 -5.04
N SER A 43 -14.85 -2.05 -5.14
CA SER A 43 -14.56 -3.35 -4.52
C SER A 43 -14.23 -4.40 -5.57
N GLY A 44 -13.08 -5.06 -5.44
CA GLY A 44 -12.66 -6.15 -6.32
C GLY A 44 -12.21 -5.67 -7.71
N GLN A 45 -12.22 -6.59 -8.69
CA GLN A 45 -11.91 -6.26 -10.08
C GLN A 45 -13.16 -5.78 -10.80
N ALA A 46 -13.05 -4.65 -11.51
CA ALA A 46 -14.10 -4.13 -12.37
C ALA A 46 -13.50 -3.79 -13.75
N SER A 47 -14.21 -4.15 -14.82
CA SER A 47 -13.82 -3.74 -16.16
C SER A 47 -14.25 -2.30 -16.40
N ALA A 48 -13.47 -1.55 -17.20
CA ALA A 48 -13.78 -0.15 -17.49
C ALA A 48 -15.19 0.06 -18.11
N ALA A 49 -15.67 -0.92 -18.88
CA ALA A 49 -16.99 -0.88 -19.50
C ALA A 49 -18.16 -1.05 -18.50
N ALA A 50 -17.91 -1.71 -17.36
CA ALA A 50 -18.92 -1.95 -16.32
C ALA A 50 -18.97 -0.84 -15.26
N LEU A 51 -18.04 0.11 -15.28
CA LEU A 51 -18.02 1.22 -14.35
C LEU A 51 -19.05 2.30 -14.75
N PRO A 52 -19.68 2.98 -13.78
CA PRO A 52 -20.50 4.15 -14.06
C PRO A 52 -19.69 5.21 -14.80
N PHE A 53 -20.37 5.97 -15.67
CA PHE A 53 -19.73 6.93 -16.57
C PHE A 53 -18.68 6.29 -17.49
N SER A 54 -18.92 5.08 -17.99
CA SER A 54 -18.00 4.44 -18.95
C SER A 54 -17.81 5.31 -20.20
N GLY A 55 -16.55 5.58 -20.54
CA GLY A 55 -16.17 6.46 -21.65
C GLY A 55 -15.86 5.68 -22.93
N LYS A 56 -16.35 6.17 -24.07
CA LYS A 56 -16.06 5.60 -25.39
C LYS A 56 -15.79 6.70 -26.41
N VAL A 57 -14.78 6.51 -27.25
CA VAL A 57 -14.55 7.37 -28.42
C VAL A 57 -15.48 6.92 -29.55
N VAL A 58 -16.31 7.84 -30.05
CA VAL A 58 -17.25 7.54 -31.16
C VAL A 58 -16.60 7.89 -32.49
N ASN A 59 -15.97 9.05 -32.58
CA ASN A 59 -15.23 9.53 -33.74
C ASN A 59 -14.25 10.65 -33.32
N VAL A 60 -13.64 11.31 -34.30
CA VAL A 60 -12.61 12.36 -34.07
C VAL A 60 -13.10 13.58 -33.27
N SER A 61 -14.40 13.85 -33.24
CA SER A 61 -14.99 15.03 -32.60
C SER A 61 -16.08 14.68 -31.59
N THR A 62 -16.23 13.39 -31.24
CA THR A 62 -17.31 12.93 -30.37
C THR A 62 -16.82 11.84 -29.42
N VAL A 63 -17.04 12.07 -28.13
CA VAL A 63 -16.88 11.06 -27.07
C VAL A 63 -18.24 10.80 -26.43
N GLN A 64 -18.50 9.56 -26.03
CA GLN A 64 -19.72 9.15 -25.37
C GLN A 64 -19.42 8.78 -23.93
N ILE A 65 -20.29 9.23 -23.01
CA ILE A 65 -20.25 8.87 -21.60
C ILE A 65 -21.51 8.08 -21.27
N GLY A 66 -21.35 6.88 -20.72
CA GLY A 66 -22.42 6.01 -20.26
C GLY A 66 -23.09 6.50 -18.97
N PRO A 67 -24.24 5.93 -18.59
CA PRO A 67 -24.99 6.36 -17.41
C PRO A 67 -24.20 6.20 -16.10
N GLY A 68 -24.56 6.98 -15.08
CA GLY A 68 -23.89 6.97 -13.79
C GLY A 68 -24.42 8.04 -12.82
N LYS A 69 -23.99 7.94 -11.56
CA LYS A 69 -24.37 8.86 -10.47
C LYS A 69 -23.12 9.39 -9.78
N ALA A 70 -23.14 10.64 -9.35
CA ALA A 70 -22.01 11.27 -8.68
C ALA A 70 -22.44 12.37 -7.70
N TRP A 71 -21.53 12.68 -6.78
CA TRP A 71 -21.54 13.89 -5.97
C TRP A 71 -20.42 14.82 -6.44
N VAL A 72 -20.77 16.08 -6.71
CA VAL A 72 -19.85 17.08 -7.27
C VAL A 72 -20.08 18.42 -6.58
N GLY A 73 -19.06 18.90 -5.85
CA GLY A 73 -19.14 20.17 -5.13
C GLY A 73 -20.32 20.24 -4.17
N GLY A 74 -20.72 19.11 -3.58
CA GLY A 74 -21.89 19.01 -2.71
C GLY A 74 -23.22 18.77 -3.42
N PHE A 75 -23.27 18.70 -4.75
CA PHE A 75 -24.51 18.48 -5.50
C PHE A 75 -24.59 17.05 -6.07
N TYR A 76 -25.80 16.48 -6.10
CA TYR A 76 -26.07 15.21 -6.75
C TYR A 76 -26.20 15.39 -8.27
N TYR A 77 -25.62 14.46 -9.02
CA TYR A 77 -25.74 14.36 -10.46
C TYR A 77 -26.07 12.94 -10.88
N GLU A 78 -26.99 12.81 -11.84
CA GLU A 78 -27.32 11.54 -12.47
C GLU A 78 -27.39 11.71 -13.98
N LEU A 79 -26.65 10.86 -14.68
CA LEU A 79 -26.82 10.64 -16.11
C LEU A 79 -27.61 9.35 -16.31
N THR A 80 -28.83 9.46 -16.81
CA THR A 80 -29.78 8.32 -16.93
C THR A 80 -29.59 7.51 -18.22
N SER A 81 -28.93 8.07 -19.23
CA SER A 81 -28.66 7.41 -20.52
C SER A 81 -27.34 7.90 -21.12
N ALA A 82 -26.78 7.13 -22.05
CA ALA A 82 -25.50 7.50 -22.67
C ALA A 82 -25.61 8.86 -23.41
N LEU A 83 -24.64 9.74 -23.19
CA LEU A 83 -24.61 11.08 -23.77
C LEU A 83 -23.37 11.27 -24.65
N ASN A 84 -23.58 11.73 -25.87
CA ASN A 84 -22.51 12.15 -26.77
C ASN A 84 -22.11 13.60 -26.45
N LEU A 85 -20.83 13.80 -26.16
CA LEU A 85 -20.20 15.09 -25.95
C LEU A 85 -19.39 15.47 -27.18
N THR A 86 -19.62 16.68 -27.68
CA THR A 86 -18.82 17.26 -28.74
C THR A 86 -17.46 17.67 -28.22
N VAL A 87 -16.41 17.23 -28.91
CA VAL A 87 -15.02 17.62 -28.69
C VAL A 87 -14.55 18.39 -29.90
N ALA A 88 -14.00 19.59 -29.69
CA ALA A 88 -13.49 20.38 -30.79
C ALA A 88 -12.33 19.64 -31.49
N ALA A 89 -12.42 19.43 -32.81
CA ALA A 89 -11.35 18.77 -33.55
C ALA A 89 -10.01 19.50 -33.37
N ASN A 90 -8.91 18.75 -33.32
CA ASN A 90 -7.57 19.31 -33.25
C ASN A 90 -6.91 19.36 -34.63
N THR A 91 -7.10 20.45 -35.37
CA THR A 91 -6.50 20.64 -36.70
C THR A 91 -5.06 21.18 -36.65
N ALA A 92 -4.54 21.50 -35.47
CA ALA A 92 -3.19 22.01 -35.30
C ALA A 92 -2.14 20.90 -35.47
N ASN A 93 -0.92 21.28 -35.85
CA ASN A 93 0.24 20.39 -35.96
C ASN A 93 0.83 19.97 -34.60
N THR A 94 0.28 20.48 -33.49
CA THR A 94 0.64 20.11 -32.11
C THR A 94 -0.52 19.42 -31.40
N PRO A 95 -0.26 18.43 -30.54
CA PRO A 95 -1.31 17.76 -29.77
C PRO A 95 -1.96 18.68 -28.73
N ARG A 96 -3.09 18.22 -28.16
CA ARG A 96 -3.86 18.93 -27.13
C ARG A 96 -4.45 17.92 -26.14
N LYS A 97 -4.67 18.34 -24.91
CA LYS A 97 -5.47 17.57 -23.93
C LYS A 97 -6.71 18.37 -23.54
N ASP A 98 -7.86 17.72 -23.59
CA ASP A 98 -9.13 18.26 -23.07
C ASP A 98 -9.55 17.43 -21.85
N LEU A 99 -10.54 17.90 -21.09
CA LEU A 99 -11.02 17.24 -19.89
C LEU A 99 -12.55 17.15 -19.88
N VAL A 100 -13.10 15.94 -19.79
CA VAL A 100 -14.51 15.72 -19.47
C VAL A 100 -14.69 15.91 -17.97
N VAL A 101 -15.60 16.80 -17.60
CA VAL A 101 -15.97 17.07 -16.21
C VAL A 101 -17.46 16.93 -16.01
N ILE A 102 -17.88 16.64 -14.78
CA ILE A 102 -19.21 17.01 -14.31
C ILE A 102 -19.06 18.40 -13.69
N ARG A 103 -19.80 19.38 -14.20
CA ARG A 103 -19.75 20.78 -13.82
C ARG A 103 -21.03 21.17 -13.09
N ALA A 104 -20.90 21.56 -11.82
CA ALA A 104 -21.89 22.36 -11.13
C ALA A 104 -21.67 23.85 -11.45
N ASP A 105 -22.72 24.56 -11.83
CA ASP A 105 -22.67 26.00 -12.11
C ASP A 105 -23.79 26.68 -11.32
N MET A 106 -23.46 27.35 -10.22
CA MET A 106 -24.45 28.05 -9.39
C MET A 106 -24.96 29.35 -10.05
N SER A 107 -24.28 29.87 -11.08
CA SER A 107 -24.82 30.98 -11.88
C SER A 107 -25.89 30.52 -12.87
N LYS A 108 -25.91 29.21 -13.19
CA LYS A 108 -26.84 28.54 -14.07
C LYS A 108 -27.28 27.23 -13.41
N PRO A 109 -28.23 27.26 -12.46
CA PRO A 109 -28.45 26.24 -11.43
C PRO A 109 -28.59 24.83 -12.03
N SER A 110 -27.45 24.19 -12.26
CA SER A 110 -27.36 22.95 -13.03
C SER A 110 -26.08 22.22 -12.71
N VAL A 111 -26.15 20.89 -12.85
CA VAL A 111 -25.00 20.00 -12.80
C VAL A 111 -25.03 19.16 -14.06
N ASN A 112 -24.05 19.32 -14.94
CA ASN A 112 -24.04 18.67 -16.25
C ASN A 112 -22.63 18.24 -16.68
N LEU A 113 -22.57 17.29 -17.61
CA LEU A 113 -21.32 16.98 -18.31
C LEU A 113 -20.87 18.15 -19.18
N ALA A 114 -19.58 18.44 -19.16
CA ALA A 114 -18.96 19.44 -20.00
C ALA A 114 -17.56 19.00 -20.44
N VAL A 115 -17.12 19.51 -21.59
CA VAL A 115 -15.73 19.37 -22.06
C VAL A 115 -15.00 20.69 -21.80
N ARG A 116 -13.95 20.64 -21.00
CA ARG A 116 -12.97 21.73 -20.89
C ARG A 116 -11.91 21.55 -21.96
N LYS A 117 -11.90 22.46 -22.91
CA LYS A 117 -10.87 22.51 -23.95
C LYS A 117 -9.54 22.96 -23.35
N GLY A 118 -8.46 22.26 -23.65
CA GLY A 118 -7.12 22.71 -23.29
C GLY A 118 -6.46 23.56 -24.36
N THR A 119 -5.14 23.65 -24.27
CA THR A 119 -4.30 24.44 -25.16
C THR A 119 -3.34 23.54 -25.92
N ASN A 120 -3.18 23.82 -27.21
CA ASN A 120 -2.24 23.14 -28.08
C ASN A 120 -0.80 23.42 -27.65
N ALA A 121 0.02 22.38 -27.52
CA ALA A 121 1.45 22.50 -27.20
C ALA A 121 2.21 21.25 -27.64
N ALA A 122 3.54 21.35 -27.77
CA ALA A 122 4.40 20.19 -28.03
C ALA A 122 4.29 19.12 -26.93
N THR A 123 4.16 19.57 -25.68
CA THR A 123 3.85 18.74 -24.50
C THR A 123 2.59 19.30 -23.83
N PRO A 124 1.39 18.85 -24.25
CA PRO A 124 0.15 19.41 -23.78
C PRO A 124 -0.12 19.02 -22.32
N LEU A 125 -0.59 19.99 -21.55
CA LEU A 125 -0.99 19.81 -20.16
C LEU A 125 -2.51 19.61 -20.08
N GLU A 126 -2.94 18.76 -19.15
CA GLU A 126 -4.36 18.57 -18.84
C GLU A 126 -4.94 19.88 -18.26
N PRO A 127 -6.11 20.35 -18.71
CA PRO A 127 -6.75 21.53 -18.12
C PRO A 127 -7.10 21.28 -16.65
N ALA A 128 -6.76 22.22 -15.77
CA ALA A 128 -7.19 22.11 -14.38
C ALA A 128 -8.74 22.25 -14.26
N PRO A 129 -9.40 21.43 -13.42
CA PRO A 129 -10.80 21.64 -13.07
C PRO A 129 -10.95 22.89 -12.20
N VAL A 130 -12.06 23.61 -12.37
CA VAL A 130 -12.42 24.77 -11.54
C VAL A 130 -13.05 24.26 -10.25
N ARG A 131 -12.58 24.78 -9.11
CA ARG A 131 -13.08 24.45 -7.78
C ARG A 131 -13.40 25.74 -7.03
N GLN A 132 -14.39 26.50 -7.52
CA GLN A 132 -14.81 27.75 -6.93
C GLN A 132 -16.09 27.55 -6.12
N ALA A 133 -15.97 27.67 -4.79
CA ALA A 133 -17.13 27.62 -3.92
C ALA A 133 -18.10 28.77 -4.24
N GLY A 134 -19.39 28.48 -4.28
CA GLY A 134 -20.42 29.44 -4.70
C GLY A 134 -20.40 29.86 -6.18
N GLY A 135 -19.60 29.20 -7.03
CA GLY A 135 -19.47 29.50 -8.45
C GLY A 135 -19.50 28.25 -9.32
N VAL A 136 -18.52 28.10 -10.19
CA VAL A 136 -18.33 26.87 -10.98
C VAL A 136 -17.50 25.87 -10.17
N TRP A 137 -17.99 24.65 -10.05
CA TRP A 137 -17.27 23.53 -9.45
C TRP A 137 -17.26 22.32 -10.38
N GLU A 138 -16.10 21.71 -10.57
CA GLU A 138 -15.92 20.64 -11.55
C GLU A 138 -15.24 19.43 -10.94
N MET A 139 -15.82 18.25 -11.17
CA MET A 139 -15.19 16.96 -10.90
C MET A 139 -14.72 16.35 -12.23
N PRO A 140 -13.42 16.03 -12.38
CA PRO A 140 -12.91 15.38 -13.59
C PRO A 140 -13.40 13.94 -13.72
N LEU A 141 -13.70 13.53 -14.96
CA LEU A 141 -14.05 12.14 -15.32
C LEU A 141 -13.07 11.50 -16.29
N TYR A 142 -12.68 12.21 -17.36
CA TYR A 142 -11.75 11.70 -18.37
C TYR A 142 -10.85 12.79 -18.93
N GLU A 143 -9.55 12.50 -19.03
CA GLU A 143 -8.68 13.19 -19.97
C GLU A 143 -9.00 12.71 -21.39
N ILE A 144 -9.10 13.66 -22.33
CA ILE A 144 -9.17 13.39 -23.76
C ILE A 144 -7.85 13.83 -24.38
N SER A 145 -7.00 12.87 -24.71
CA SER A 145 -5.77 13.11 -25.46
C SER A 145 -6.09 13.22 -26.95
N LEU A 146 -5.86 14.40 -27.54
CA LEU A 146 -6.07 14.70 -28.96
C LEU A 146 -4.73 14.77 -29.69
N PRO A 147 -4.47 13.87 -30.65
CA PRO A 147 -3.26 13.93 -31.45
C PRO A 147 -3.25 15.18 -32.35
N ALA A 148 -2.07 15.53 -32.86
CA ALA A 148 -1.93 16.55 -33.90
C ALA A 148 -2.66 16.12 -35.19
N ASN A 149 -3.01 17.10 -36.03
CA ASN A 149 -3.57 16.89 -37.37
C ASN A 149 -4.86 16.05 -37.42
N GLY A 150 -5.68 16.09 -36.36
CA GLY A 150 -7.05 15.57 -36.39
C GLY A 150 -7.21 14.06 -36.22
N GLY A 151 -6.23 13.36 -35.66
CA GLY A 151 -6.35 11.93 -35.36
C GLY A 151 -7.40 11.60 -34.28
N LEU A 152 -7.66 10.30 -34.11
CA LEU A 152 -8.63 9.81 -33.12
C LEU A 152 -8.22 10.15 -31.68
N PRO A 153 -9.14 10.63 -30.83
CA PRO A 153 -8.89 10.86 -29.41
C PRO A 153 -8.60 9.56 -28.65
N VAL A 154 -7.91 9.68 -27.52
CA VAL A 154 -7.75 8.61 -26.53
C VAL A 154 -8.31 9.09 -25.19
N LEU A 155 -9.09 8.24 -24.51
CA LEU A 155 -9.65 8.54 -23.19
C LEU A 155 -8.81 7.90 -22.09
N ALA A 156 -8.54 8.65 -21.04
CA ALA A 156 -7.95 8.14 -19.81
C ALA A 156 -8.79 8.56 -18.61
N SER A 157 -9.21 7.59 -17.78
CA SER A 157 -10.09 7.85 -16.63
C SER A 157 -9.41 8.76 -15.59
N ARG A 158 -10.22 9.64 -14.99
CA ARG A 158 -9.88 10.55 -13.89
C ARG A 158 -10.93 10.53 -12.77
N GLY A 159 -12.06 9.88 -13.01
CA GLY A 159 -13.20 9.85 -12.09
C GLY A 159 -12.81 9.30 -10.71
N PRO A 160 -13.01 10.05 -9.62
CA PRO A 160 -12.76 9.56 -8.28
C PRO A 160 -13.88 8.62 -7.83
N TYR A 161 -13.51 7.54 -7.15
CA TYR A 161 -14.44 6.60 -6.51
C TYR A 161 -14.05 6.43 -5.04
N ASN A 162 -15.02 6.03 -4.22
CA ASN A 162 -14.71 5.59 -2.85
C ASN A 162 -14.13 4.18 -2.87
N ILE A 163 -13.26 3.87 -1.91
CA ILE A 163 -13.00 2.50 -1.49
C ILE A 163 -14.09 2.07 -0.48
N PRO A 164 -14.24 0.77 -0.18
CA PRO A 164 -15.04 0.35 0.96
C PRO A 164 -14.54 1.01 2.24
N ASP A 165 -15.45 1.38 3.14
CA ASP A 165 -15.07 2.01 4.39
C ASP A 165 -14.20 1.07 5.24
N PRO A 166 -13.20 1.61 5.96
CA PRO A 166 -12.42 0.80 6.87
C PRO A 166 -13.28 0.27 8.02
N VAL A 167 -13.01 -0.96 8.44
CA VAL A 167 -13.72 -1.64 9.54
C VAL A 167 -12.74 -2.03 10.64
N ALA A 168 -13.24 -2.23 11.86
CA ALA A 168 -12.44 -2.68 12.99
C ALA A 168 -13.06 -3.93 13.62
N PHE A 169 -12.22 -4.87 14.02
CA PHE A 169 -12.63 -6.11 14.67
C PHE A 169 -11.94 -6.24 16.04
N PRO A 170 -12.63 -6.75 17.06
CA PRO A 170 -12.04 -6.93 18.38
C PRO A 170 -11.08 -8.13 18.47
N TRP A 171 -11.26 -9.13 17.61
CA TRP A 171 -10.45 -10.34 17.46
C TRP A 171 -10.75 -11.03 16.13
N ASN A 172 -9.97 -12.07 15.76
CA ASN A 172 -10.16 -12.84 14.53
C ASN A 172 -10.22 -11.97 13.26
N THR A 173 -9.36 -10.95 13.20
CA THR A 173 -9.39 -9.95 12.12
C THR A 173 -9.09 -10.57 10.77
N ALA A 174 -8.14 -11.51 10.68
CA ALA A 174 -7.81 -12.16 9.41
C ALA A 174 -8.99 -12.89 8.74
N PRO A 175 -9.70 -13.85 9.39
CA PRO A 175 -10.87 -14.46 8.77
C PRO A 175 -12.04 -13.49 8.60
N SER A 176 -12.24 -12.53 9.52
CA SER A 176 -13.30 -11.53 9.39
C SER A 176 -13.09 -10.59 8.19
N ALA A 177 -11.85 -10.16 7.98
CA ALA A 177 -11.47 -9.32 6.83
C ALA A 177 -11.69 -10.05 5.50
N ALA A 178 -11.60 -11.38 5.46
CA ALA A 178 -11.83 -12.16 4.25
C ALA A 178 -13.29 -12.12 3.79
N LEU A 179 -14.22 -11.89 4.72
CA LEU A 179 -15.66 -11.77 4.47
C LEU A 179 -16.09 -10.35 4.08
N MET A 180 -15.20 -9.37 4.25
CA MET A 180 -15.47 -8.00 3.83
C MET A 180 -15.42 -7.89 2.29
N PRO A 181 -15.96 -6.82 1.69
CA PRO A 181 -15.68 -6.51 0.31
C PRO A 181 -14.17 -6.50 0.03
N LYS A 182 -13.80 -6.86 -1.19
CA LYS A 182 -12.40 -6.76 -1.63
C LYS A 182 -11.98 -5.28 -1.63
N ASN A 183 -10.71 -5.04 -1.34
CA ASN A 183 -10.10 -3.72 -1.13
C ASN A 183 -10.51 -3.00 0.17
N THR A 184 -11.17 -3.69 1.11
CA THR A 184 -11.44 -3.15 2.44
C THR A 184 -10.19 -3.17 3.31
N PHE A 185 -9.94 -2.07 4.04
CA PHE A 185 -9.02 -2.05 5.17
C PHE A 185 -9.74 -2.53 6.44
N ALA A 186 -9.09 -3.42 7.19
CA ALA A 186 -9.59 -3.95 8.45
C ALA A 186 -8.54 -3.77 9.55
N TYR A 187 -8.96 -3.27 10.70
CA TYR A 187 -8.09 -3.08 11.86
C TYR A 187 -8.35 -4.14 12.92
N ASP A 188 -7.27 -4.77 13.40
CA ASP A 188 -7.31 -5.56 14.62
C ASP A 188 -7.19 -4.63 15.82
N MET A 189 -8.23 -4.59 16.65
CA MET A 189 -8.27 -3.76 17.85
C MET A 189 -7.66 -4.46 19.08
N ASP A 190 -7.32 -5.74 18.95
CA ASP A 190 -6.58 -6.51 19.95
C ASP A 190 -7.20 -6.42 21.34
N SER A 191 -8.49 -6.78 21.41
CA SER A 191 -9.23 -6.78 22.67
C SER A 191 -8.77 -7.90 23.62
N ASN A 192 -7.82 -8.75 23.23
CA ASN A 192 -7.37 -9.94 23.96
C ASN A 192 -5.87 -9.96 24.31
N GLY A 193 -5.03 -9.05 23.80
CA GLY A 193 -3.71 -8.77 24.38
C GLY A 193 -2.66 -8.28 23.38
N PRO A 194 -1.82 -7.29 23.77
CA PRO A 194 -1.26 -6.21 22.94
C PRO A 194 -0.32 -6.61 21.78
N GLU A 195 -0.13 -7.88 21.47
CA GLU A 195 0.88 -8.36 20.53
C GLU A 195 0.37 -8.50 19.08
N GLU A 196 -0.92 -8.27 18.78
CA GLU A 196 -1.52 -8.55 17.47
C GLU A 196 -2.28 -7.39 16.79
N ILE A 197 -2.19 -6.15 17.30
CA ILE A 197 -2.74 -4.96 16.60
C ILE A 197 -2.09 -4.80 15.22
N ALA A 198 -2.88 -4.99 14.16
CA ALA A 198 -2.44 -4.90 12.79
C ALA A 198 -3.53 -4.34 11.86
N GLU A 199 -3.09 -3.70 10.77
CA GLU A 199 -3.96 -3.33 9.67
C GLU A 199 -3.87 -4.41 8.59
N TYR A 200 -5.04 -4.84 8.13
CA TYR A 200 -5.24 -5.81 7.07
C TYR A 200 -5.83 -5.12 5.84
N PHE A 201 -5.44 -5.58 4.67
CA PHE A 201 -6.08 -5.23 3.40
C PHE A 201 -6.64 -6.49 2.75
N ASN A 202 -7.96 -6.52 2.50
CA ASN A 202 -8.62 -7.65 1.86
C ASN A 202 -8.30 -7.68 0.36
N TYR A 203 -7.17 -8.28 0.01
CA TYR A 203 -6.73 -8.41 -1.38
C TYR A 203 -7.54 -9.45 -2.16
N SER A 204 -7.31 -9.55 -3.47
CA SER A 204 -8.07 -10.41 -4.38
C SER A 204 -8.19 -11.85 -3.90
N ASP A 205 -7.11 -12.42 -3.36
CA ASP A 205 -7.06 -13.79 -2.84
C ASP A 205 -7.44 -13.89 -1.36
N LYS A 206 -6.63 -13.33 -0.46
CA LYS A 206 -6.81 -13.37 0.99
C LYS A 206 -6.40 -12.04 1.63
N PRO A 207 -6.89 -11.73 2.85
CA PRO A 207 -6.43 -10.58 3.60
C PRO A 207 -4.94 -10.62 3.91
N ARG A 208 -4.30 -9.46 3.81
CA ARG A 208 -2.85 -9.28 3.98
C ARG A 208 -2.57 -8.28 5.06
N ILE A 209 -1.57 -8.53 5.90
CA ILE A 209 -1.11 -7.52 6.85
C ILE A 209 -0.36 -6.45 6.07
N THR A 210 -0.87 -5.22 6.06
CA THR A 210 -0.20 -4.06 5.45
C THR A 210 0.81 -3.48 6.43
N ARG A 211 0.52 -3.52 7.72
CA ARG A 211 1.41 -3.08 8.79
C ARG A 211 0.94 -3.63 10.13
N GLN A 212 1.90 -3.95 10.99
CA GLN A 212 1.64 -4.08 12.42
C GLN A 212 1.73 -2.72 13.08
N LEU A 213 0.75 -2.43 13.95
CA LEU A 213 0.60 -1.18 14.68
C LEU A 213 1.05 -1.32 16.15
N GLY A 214 1.01 -2.54 16.69
CA GLY A 214 1.47 -2.88 18.04
C GLY A 214 3.00 -3.00 18.19
N PRO A 215 3.47 -3.47 19.37
CA PRO A 215 4.88 -3.79 19.61
C PRO A 215 5.39 -4.89 18.67
N THR A 216 6.71 -4.97 18.53
CA THR A 216 7.37 -6.04 17.76
C THR A 216 7.05 -7.41 18.35
N ARG A 217 6.67 -8.37 17.51
CA ARG A 217 6.42 -9.76 17.92
C ARG A 217 7.70 -10.45 18.30
N LYS A 218 7.68 -11.22 19.40
CA LYS A 218 8.79 -12.08 19.80
C LYS A 218 8.77 -13.37 18.99
N TYR A 219 9.93 -13.90 18.67
CA TYR A 219 10.09 -15.25 18.15
C TYR A 219 11.41 -15.84 18.64
N THR A 220 11.53 -17.16 18.61
CA THR A 220 12.76 -17.87 18.98
C THR A 220 13.41 -18.42 17.72
N PRO A 221 14.50 -17.83 17.20
CA PRO A 221 15.20 -18.36 16.04
C PRO A 221 15.69 -19.79 16.32
N ASN A 222 15.45 -20.71 15.41
CA ASN A 222 16.06 -22.04 15.41
C ASN A 222 17.45 -21.97 14.78
N LEU A 223 18.38 -22.78 15.31
CA LEU A 223 19.66 -22.99 14.65
C LEU A 223 19.48 -24.08 13.59
N VAL A 224 19.77 -23.74 12.34
CA VAL A 224 19.70 -24.66 11.21
C VAL A 224 21.03 -25.41 11.11
N ASN A 225 20.93 -26.71 10.86
CA ASN A 225 22.06 -27.65 10.88
C ASN A 225 22.75 -27.74 12.25
N ALA A 226 22.11 -27.39 13.36
CA ALA A 226 22.61 -27.70 14.70
C ALA A 226 21.74 -28.79 15.33
N THR A 227 22.36 -29.67 16.12
CA THR A 227 21.61 -30.71 16.86
C THR A 227 20.69 -30.07 17.90
N ALA A 228 19.62 -30.77 18.31
CA ALA A 228 18.71 -30.28 19.35
C ALA A 228 19.45 -29.95 20.67
N LEU A 229 20.47 -30.76 21.01
CA LEU A 229 21.33 -30.52 22.17
C LEU A 229 22.08 -29.19 22.03
N GLN A 230 22.67 -28.90 20.87
CA GLN A 230 23.34 -27.62 20.60
C GLN A 230 22.38 -26.43 20.62
N GLN A 231 21.12 -26.61 20.20
CA GLN A 231 20.11 -25.55 20.34
C GLN A 231 19.84 -25.16 21.79
N GLY A 232 19.91 -26.12 22.72
CA GLY A 232 19.79 -25.88 24.16
C GLY A 232 20.97 -25.10 24.78
N LEU A 233 22.10 -25.02 24.08
CA LEU A 233 23.30 -24.29 24.54
C LEU A 233 23.27 -22.80 24.19
N ALA A 234 22.26 -22.34 23.46
CA ALA A 234 22.10 -20.96 23.03
C ALA A 234 20.92 -20.26 23.74
N VAL A 235 21.12 -18.98 24.09
CA VAL A 235 20.01 -18.04 24.30
C VAL A 235 19.65 -17.45 22.95
N ARG A 236 18.40 -17.61 22.51
CA ARG A 236 17.94 -17.29 21.16
C ARG A 236 16.77 -16.33 21.26
N GLU A 237 16.98 -15.08 20.87
CA GLU A 237 16.01 -14.01 21.01
C GLU A 237 15.79 -13.36 19.65
N GLY A 238 14.54 -13.36 19.19
CA GLY A 238 14.15 -12.76 17.92
C GLY A 238 12.99 -11.80 18.11
N ARG A 239 12.98 -10.75 17.30
CA ARG A 239 11.86 -9.81 17.15
C ARG A 239 11.57 -9.59 15.69
N TYR A 240 10.30 -9.42 15.34
CA TYR A 240 9.91 -9.11 13.98
C TYR A 240 8.64 -8.28 13.93
N ARG A 241 8.40 -7.65 12.79
CA ARG A 241 7.11 -7.05 12.46
C ARG A 241 6.84 -6.97 10.97
N TRP A 242 5.57 -7.00 10.60
CA TRP A 242 5.14 -6.61 9.26
C TRP A 242 5.21 -5.09 9.11
N ILE A 243 5.93 -4.62 8.09
CA ILE A 243 6.07 -3.20 7.75
C ILE A 243 5.46 -2.84 6.40
N GLY A 244 5.00 -3.85 5.66
CA GLY A 244 4.38 -3.74 4.36
C GLY A 244 3.79 -5.08 3.93
N PRO A 245 2.96 -5.10 2.88
CA PRO A 245 2.53 -6.35 2.25
C PRO A 245 3.74 -7.21 1.86
N SER A 246 3.76 -8.46 2.33
CA SER A 246 4.89 -9.39 2.26
C SER A 246 6.25 -8.82 2.63
N THR A 247 6.31 -7.82 3.50
CA THR A 247 7.57 -7.20 3.91
C THR A 247 7.73 -7.29 5.42
N VAL A 248 8.76 -8.01 5.85
CA VAL A 248 9.04 -8.28 7.27
C VAL A 248 10.34 -7.59 7.66
N TRP A 249 10.28 -6.79 8.71
CA TRP A 249 11.47 -6.42 9.48
C TRP A 249 11.74 -7.51 10.52
N PHE A 250 13.00 -7.86 10.73
CA PHE A 250 13.42 -8.72 11.82
C PHE A 250 14.73 -8.24 12.46
N SER A 251 14.93 -8.64 13.71
CA SER A 251 16.19 -8.53 14.44
C SER A 251 16.32 -9.73 15.35
N MET A 252 17.49 -10.34 15.39
CA MET A 252 17.76 -11.46 16.28
C MET A 252 19.13 -11.37 16.92
N ARG A 253 19.22 -11.96 18.10
CA ARG A 253 20.43 -12.21 18.86
C ARG A 253 20.51 -13.68 19.24
N ILE A 254 21.67 -14.26 19.05
CA ILE A 254 21.98 -15.62 19.51
C ILE A 254 23.25 -15.55 20.35
N PHE A 255 23.15 -15.96 21.60
CA PHE A 255 24.27 -16.01 22.52
C PHE A 255 24.60 -17.48 22.82
N ALA A 256 25.77 -17.93 22.37
CA ALA A 256 26.30 -19.25 22.68
C ALA A 256 26.91 -19.19 24.09
N ARG A 257 26.41 -20.01 25.03
CA ARG A 257 26.76 -19.86 26.46
C ARG A 257 28.24 -20.19 26.73
N THR A 258 28.58 -21.47 26.73
CA THR A 258 29.87 -21.94 27.25
C THR A 258 30.62 -22.86 26.29
N ILE A 259 29.92 -23.51 25.36
CA ILE A 259 30.48 -24.49 24.42
C ILE A 259 30.16 -24.04 23.00
N ASP A 260 31.06 -24.39 22.08
CA ASP A 260 30.89 -24.16 20.65
C ASP A 260 29.63 -24.84 20.12
N ILE A 261 28.87 -24.09 19.34
CA ILE A 261 27.73 -24.57 18.58
C ILE A 261 28.20 -24.77 17.15
N LYS A 262 28.36 -26.02 16.74
CA LYS A 262 28.87 -26.42 15.43
C LYS A 262 27.71 -26.82 14.52
N HIS A 263 27.88 -26.68 13.20
CA HIS A 263 26.95 -27.36 12.29
C HIS A 263 27.09 -28.88 12.39
N SER A 264 26.09 -29.59 11.88
CA SER A 264 26.07 -31.04 11.73
C SER A 264 27.05 -31.46 10.64
N GLU A 265 27.62 -32.65 10.79
CA GLU A 265 28.56 -33.22 9.82
C GLU A 265 27.96 -33.38 8.41
N ALA A 266 26.63 -33.49 8.31
CA ALA A 266 25.90 -33.60 7.05
C ALA A 266 25.73 -32.25 6.31
N SER A 267 26.21 -31.14 6.88
CA SER A 267 26.13 -29.81 6.29
C SER A 267 27.49 -29.12 6.36
N TRP A 268 27.65 -28.04 5.59
CA TRP A 268 28.86 -27.23 5.55
C TRP A 268 28.67 -25.85 6.19
N TYR A 269 27.48 -25.57 6.73
CA TYR A 269 27.16 -24.26 7.30
C TYR A 269 26.22 -24.38 8.50
N LEU A 270 26.39 -23.46 9.46
CA LEU A 270 25.40 -23.14 10.47
C LEU A 270 24.44 -22.08 9.92
N GLY A 271 23.14 -22.26 10.12
CA GLY A 271 22.12 -21.29 9.72
C GLY A 271 21.24 -20.87 10.89
N VAL A 272 20.34 -19.92 10.64
CA VAL A 272 19.32 -19.50 11.61
C VAL A 272 17.96 -19.40 10.93
N SER A 273 16.87 -19.58 11.67
CA SER A 273 15.53 -19.43 11.10
C SER A 273 15.02 -17.98 11.17
N LEU A 274 14.46 -17.51 10.06
CA LEU A 274 13.62 -16.32 9.96
C LEU A 274 12.23 -16.58 10.58
N PRO A 275 11.55 -15.52 11.04
CA PRO A 275 10.22 -15.64 11.66
C PRO A 275 9.12 -16.04 10.67
N VAL A 276 9.29 -15.69 9.39
CA VAL A 276 8.40 -16.01 8.27
C VAL A 276 9.28 -16.48 7.11
N ALA A 277 8.79 -17.42 6.29
CA ALA A 277 9.53 -17.85 5.10
C ALA A 277 9.82 -16.65 4.19
N ALA A 278 11.07 -16.52 3.74
CA ALA A 278 11.51 -15.57 2.74
C ALA A 278 11.07 -16.02 1.34
N SER A 279 10.81 -15.02 0.49
CA SER A 279 10.49 -15.13 -0.94
C SER A 279 11.50 -15.99 -1.70
N ALA A 280 11.01 -16.81 -2.62
CA ALA A 280 11.84 -17.67 -3.48
C ALA A 280 12.37 -16.92 -4.73
N ALA A 281 11.88 -15.71 -5.00
CA ALA A 281 11.94 -15.07 -6.31
C ALA A 281 13.34 -14.58 -6.70
N VAL A 282 14.07 -13.98 -5.77
CA VAL A 282 15.34 -13.28 -6.08
C VAL A 282 16.53 -13.70 -5.21
N GLY A 283 16.28 -14.42 -4.10
CA GLY A 283 17.27 -14.61 -3.04
C GLY A 283 17.56 -13.29 -2.30
N GLN A 284 17.90 -13.35 -1.01
CA GLN A 284 18.00 -12.15 -0.18
C GLN A 284 19.23 -12.22 0.72
N THR A 285 19.88 -11.09 0.95
CA THR A 285 21.11 -11.00 1.75
C THR A 285 20.94 -10.04 2.91
N PHE A 286 21.64 -10.34 4.00
CA PHE A 286 21.54 -9.64 5.28
C PHE A 286 22.93 -9.52 5.87
N HIS A 287 23.16 -8.49 6.67
CA HIS A 287 24.43 -8.29 7.34
C HIS A 287 24.27 -8.28 8.84
N GLY A 288 25.18 -8.97 9.50
CA GLY A 288 25.25 -9.08 10.94
C GLY A 288 26.70 -9.12 11.41
N ILE A 289 26.87 -9.41 12.69
CA ILE A 289 28.16 -9.51 13.34
C ILE A 289 28.18 -10.69 14.30
N VAL A 290 29.36 -11.24 14.52
CA VAL A 290 29.64 -12.13 15.63
C VAL A 290 30.69 -11.47 16.52
N GLN A 291 30.34 -11.32 17.79
CA GLN A 291 31.22 -10.87 18.86
C GLN A 291 31.75 -12.09 19.61
N ASN A 292 32.96 -12.50 19.28
CA ASN A 292 33.68 -13.61 19.90
C ASN A 292 34.66 -13.08 20.95
N THR A 293 34.14 -12.53 22.05
CA THR A 293 34.96 -11.92 23.12
C THR A 293 35.13 -12.82 24.34
N GLY A 294 34.85 -14.12 24.21
CA GLY A 294 35.13 -15.14 25.22
C GLY A 294 36.56 -15.02 25.74
N PRO A 295 36.76 -15.24 27.05
CA PRO A 295 37.54 -14.38 27.95
C PRO A 295 38.88 -13.91 27.34
N ARG A 296 38.84 -12.77 26.65
CA ARG A 296 39.98 -11.99 26.16
C ARG A 296 40.89 -12.67 25.11
N GLY A 297 40.33 -13.35 24.12
CA GLY A 297 41.09 -13.74 22.92
C GLY A 297 40.29 -14.53 21.88
N PRO A 298 40.89 -14.82 20.71
CA PRO A 298 40.23 -15.62 19.67
C PRO A 298 39.83 -16.99 20.21
N ALA A 299 38.54 -17.21 20.46
CA ALA A 299 38.05 -18.51 20.88
C ALA A 299 37.81 -19.41 19.67
N SER A 300 38.12 -20.70 19.82
CA SER A 300 37.80 -21.76 18.86
C SER A 300 38.34 -21.50 17.44
N GLY A 301 39.49 -20.82 17.35
CA GLY A 301 40.14 -20.49 16.08
C GLY A 301 39.42 -19.41 15.26
N MET A 302 38.47 -18.68 15.85
CA MET A 302 37.68 -17.66 15.18
C MET A 302 38.12 -16.23 15.56
N PRO A 303 38.01 -15.25 14.65
CA PRO A 303 38.30 -13.85 14.96
C PRO A 303 37.43 -13.32 16.11
N ASN A 304 37.96 -12.38 16.90
CA ASN A 304 37.23 -11.76 18.02
C ASN A 304 35.96 -11.02 17.59
N TYR A 305 35.99 -10.46 16.39
CA TYR A 305 34.88 -9.72 15.81
C TYR A 305 34.90 -9.92 14.31
N PHE A 306 33.80 -10.38 13.73
CA PHE A 306 33.71 -10.53 12.29
C PHE A 306 32.32 -10.23 11.78
N GLN A 307 32.28 -9.72 10.56
CA GLN A 307 31.04 -9.51 9.83
C GLN A 307 30.48 -10.85 9.36
N LEU A 308 29.17 -10.93 9.35
CA LEU A 308 28.41 -12.07 8.91
C LEU A 308 27.50 -11.67 7.76
N THR A 309 27.42 -12.50 6.73
CA THR A 309 26.44 -12.36 5.66
C THR A 309 25.41 -13.47 5.82
N GLY A 310 24.17 -13.10 6.12
CA GLY A 310 23.03 -13.98 6.01
C GLY A 310 22.56 -14.05 4.56
N TRP A 311 22.18 -15.23 4.07
CA TRP A 311 21.66 -15.41 2.72
C TRP A 311 20.47 -16.39 2.70
N THR A 312 19.41 -16.04 1.97
CA THR A 312 18.31 -16.95 1.65
C THR A 312 18.41 -17.36 0.17
N PRO A 313 18.46 -18.67 -0.15
CA PRO A 313 18.62 -19.13 -1.52
C PRO A 313 17.40 -18.83 -2.40
N LEU A 314 17.64 -18.71 -3.71
CA LEU A 314 16.62 -18.64 -4.76
C LEU A 314 15.92 -19.99 -4.95
N GLY A 315 14.68 -19.98 -5.43
CA GLY A 315 14.00 -21.16 -5.98
C GLY A 315 13.21 -21.98 -4.97
N LYS A 316 13.30 -21.65 -3.67
CA LYS A 316 12.42 -22.24 -2.65
C LYS A 316 12.15 -21.27 -1.51
N ALA A 317 10.86 -21.07 -1.21
CA ALA A 317 10.45 -20.31 -0.04
C ALA A 317 11.00 -20.99 1.23
N THR A 318 11.69 -20.22 2.07
CA THR A 318 12.47 -20.80 3.16
C THR A 318 12.56 -19.89 4.36
N THR A 319 12.49 -20.46 5.56
CA THR A 319 12.86 -19.74 6.78
C THR A 319 14.36 -19.80 7.03
N THR A 320 15.12 -20.60 6.29
CA THR A 320 16.57 -20.75 6.53
C THR A 320 17.35 -19.55 6.03
N LEU A 321 18.02 -18.88 6.95
CA LEU A 321 19.07 -17.92 6.69
C LEU A 321 20.42 -18.63 6.82
N ILE A 322 21.09 -18.87 5.70
CA ILE A 322 22.44 -19.43 5.63
C ILE A 322 23.40 -18.36 6.14
N LEU A 323 24.24 -18.70 7.12
CA LEU A 323 25.22 -17.77 7.64
C LEU A 323 26.57 -18.00 6.98
N LEU A 324 27.12 -16.95 6.41
CA LEU A 324 28.39 -16.93 5.72
C LEU A 324 29.34 -15.95 6.41
N TYR A 325 30.62 -16.27 6.41
CA TYR A 325 31.68 -15.42 6.97
C TYR A 325 32.89 -15.38 6.02
N PRO A 326 33.73 -14.32 6.08
CA PRO A 326 34.95 -14.27 5.26
C PRO A 326 35.90 -15.41 5.58
N ASN A 327 36.41 -16.09 4.55
CA ASN A 327 37.37 -17.17 4.74
C ASN A 327 38.70 -16.62 5.29
N HIS A 328 38.98 -16.91 6.56
CA HIS A 328 40.17 -16.43 7.27
C HIS A 328 41.47 -17.15 6.86
N LYS A 329 41.38 -18.28 6.15
CA LYS A 329 42.55 -19.04 5.68
C LYS A 329 42.95 -18.68 4.26
N ASN A 330 41.97 -18.37 3.40
CA ASN A 330 42.19 -18.01 2.01
C ASN A 330 41.22 -16.91 1.59
N LEU A 331 41.68 -15.66 1.59
CA LEU A 331 40.87 -14.51 1.19
C LEU A 331 40.37 -14.61 -0.25
N ALA A 332 41.10 -15.30 -1.15
CA ALA A 332 40.68 -15.50 -2.53
C ALA A 332 39.48 -16.44 -2.67
N ALA A 333 39.15 -17.22 -1.63
CA ALA A 333 37.95 -18.06 -1.60
C ALA A 333 36.67 -17.28 -1.27
N GLY A 334 36.76 -16.02 -0.83
CA GLY A 334 35.62 -15.17 -0.54
C GLY A 334 34.88 -15.56 0.75
N LEU A 335 33.57 -15.82 0.66
CA LEU A 335 32.72 -16.19 1.79
C LEU A 335 32.62 -17.72 1.92
N ASP A 336 32.69 -18.22 3.14
CA ASP A 336 32.52 -19.63 3.49
C ASP A 336 31.35 -19.80 4.47
N GLY A 337 30.84 -21.03 4.61
CA GLY A 337 29.77 -21.35 5.54
C GLY A 337 30.26 -21.18 6.97
N LEU A 338 29.47 -20.52 7.83
CA LEU A 338 29.85 -20.35 9.23
C LEU A 338 29.96 -21.73 9.89
N PRO A 339 31.15 -22.20 10.30
CA PRO A 339 31.31 -23.58 10.73
C PRO A 339 30.84 -23.77 12.18
N MET A 340 30.89 -22.71 12.98
CA MET A 340 30.45 -22.72 14.37
C MET A 340 30.21 -21.31 14.93
N LEU A 341 29.44 -21.22 16.01
CA LEU A 341 29.44 -20.11 16.95
C LEU A 341 30.30 -20.49 18.17
N PRO A 342 31.40 -19.79 18.44
CA PRO A 342 32.24 -20.08 19.60
C PRO A 342 31.51 -19.96 20.93
N GLY A 343 31.87 -20.76 21.92
CA GLY A 343 31.36 -20.61 23.29
C GLY A 343 31.63 -19.21 23.85
N GLY A 344 30.62 -18.56 24.44
CA GLY A 344 30.70 -17.20 24.96
C GLY A 344 30.54 -16.11 23.90
N SER A 345 30.26 -16.46 22.65
CA SER A 345 30.06 -15.49 21.56
C SER A 345 28.60 -15.04 21.42
N SER A 346 28.42 -13.82 20.88
CA SER A 346 27.10 -13.28 20.54
C SER A 346 27.02 -12.96 19.05
N LEU A 347 26.06 -13.57 18.35
CA LEU A 347 25.65 -13.23 17.00
C LEU A 347 24.49 -12.23 17.04
N VAL A 348 24.55 -11.19 16.22
CA VAL A 348 23.44 -10.26 15.98
C VAL A 348 23.26 -10.08 14.48
N ILE A 349 22.03 -10.22 14.00
CA ILE A 349 21.66 -9.97 12.60
C ILE A 349 20.25 -9.39 12.52
N SER A 350 20.05 -8.43 11.65
CA SER A 350 18.77 -7.77 11.44
C SER A 350 18.64 -7.32 10.00
N GLY A 351 17.40 -7.14 9.54
CA GLY A 351 17.15 -6.61 8.21
C GLY A 351 15.68 -6.55 7.89
N VAL A 352 15.41 -6.29 6.61
CA VAL A 352 14.08 -6.30 6.01
C VAL A 352 14.12 -7.28 4.85
N TYR A 353 13.08 -8.09 4.72
CA TYR A 353 12.98 -9.07 3.64
C TYR A 353 11.56 -9.21 3.11
N GLU A 354 11.48 -9.61 1.85
CA GLU A 354 10.25 -10.04 1.21
C GLU A 354 9.91 -11.46 1.70
N ALA A 355 8.74 -11.62 2.31
CA ALA A 355 8.20 -12.90 2.75
C ALA A 355 7.50 -13.65 1.62
N ALA A 356 7.49 -14.97 1.68
CA ALA A 356 6.79 -15.86 0.74
C ALA A 356 5.28 -15.96 1.02
N ASP A 357 4.67 -14.92 1.58
CA ASP A 357 3.23 -14.94 1.85
C ASP A 357 2.41 -14.78 0.55
N PHE A 358 3.00 -14.21 -0.52
CA PHE A 358 2.38 -14.15 -1.86
C PHE A 358 2.64 -15.42 -2.68
N PRO A 359 1.64 -15.92 -3.44
CA PRO A 359 1.94 -16.74 -4.61
C PRO A 359 2.77 -15.88 -5.58
N GLN A 360 3.94 -16.39 -5.96
CA GLN A 360 4.87 -15.73 -6.87
C GLN A 360 4.56 -16.06 -8.32
#